data_AF-A0A699YCF6-F1
#
_entry.id   AF-A0A699YCF6-F1
#
_cell.length_a   1.000
_cell.length_b   1.000
_cell.length_c   1.000
_cell.angle_alpha   90.00
_cell.angle_beta   90.00
_cell.angle_gamma   90.00
#
_symmetry.space_group_name_H-M   'P 1'
#
loop_
_entity.id
_entity.type
_entity.pdbx_description
1 polymer ?
#
loop_
_entity_poly.entity_id
_entity_poly.type
_entity_poly.pdbx_seq_one_letter_code
_entity_poly.pdbx_strand_id
1 'polypeptide(L)'
;MYFGIVAVWFLVSIPLTFVGGYLALRLPIRDNPVKTNQIPRHVPPPPLAAHPTLLLFAAGILPFGTMFIELYFAMTSLWLGYFYYLFGFVFLIGALTLVINAEISVLCTYVQLCAEDYQWWWSSFRRGGSVAIYFAIYALGFLLSTLATLDGFLPVLIYVCYMTIAVTSTYFAMGMVGFTSSWAFVHAIFGAIKSD
;
A
#
# COMPACT_ATOMS: atom_id res chain seq x y z
N MET A 1 -3.34 26.35 17.08
CA MET A 1 -3.24 24.91 16.71
C MET A 1 -3.91 24.61 15.37
N TYR A 2 -5.18 24.98 15.16
CA TYR A 2 -5.91 24.70 13.89
C TYR A 2 -5.33 25.38 12.65
N PHE A 3 -4.83 26.62 12.77
CA PHE A 3 -4.25 27.35 11.62
C PHE A 3 -3.04 26.62 11.02
N GLY A 4 -2.21 25.96 11.84
CA GLY A 4 -1.06 25.19 11.36
C GLY A 4 -1.47 23.96 10.55
N ILE A 5 -2.52 23.24 11.00
CA ILE A 5 -3.05 22.06 10.29
C ILE A 5 -3.63 22.48 8.93
N VAL A 6 -4.42 23.57 8.92
CA VAL A 6 -4.97 24.13 7.68
C VAL A 6 -3.84 24.57 6.75
N ALA A 7 -2.83 25.28 7.27
CA ALA A 7 -1.69 25.72 6.49
C ALA A 7 -0.91 24.54 5.87
N VAL A 8 -0.67 23.46 6.61
CA VAL A 8 0.00 22.26 6.06
C VAL A 8 -0.85 21.62 4.95
N TRP A 9 -2.16 21.52 5.13
CA TRP A 9 -3.04 20.96 4.10
C TRP A 9 -3.03 21.79 2.81
N PHE A 10 -3.11 23.12 2.92
CA PHE A 10 -3.06 24.02 1.76
C PHE A 10 -1.66 24.14 1.14
N LEU A 11 -0.59 24.21 1.94
CA LEU A 11 0.78 24.44 1.46
C LEU A 11 1.52 23.16 1.06
N VAL A 12 1.03 21.99 1.46
CA VAL A 12 1.66 20.70 1.10
C VAL A 12 0.75 19.91 0.19
N SER A 13 -0.50 19.61 0.59
CA SER A 13 -1.35 18.69 -0.18
C SER A 13 -1.79 19.28 -1.52
N ILE A 14 -2.22 20.54 -1.57
CA ILE A 14 -2.65 21.18 -2.83
C ILE A 14 -1.51 21.31 -3.84
N PRO A 15 -0.33 21.88 -3.50
CA PRO A 15 0.75 21.96 -4.48
C PRO A 15 1.26 20.58 -4.88
N LEU A 16 1.34 19.60 -3.97
CA LEU A 16 1.80 18.26 -4.31
C LEU A 16 0.85 17.56 -5.29
N THR A 17 -0.47 17.71 -5.10
CA THR A 17 -1.48 17.18 -6.04
C THR A 17 -1.46 17.91 -7.37
N PHE A 18 -1.31 19.24 -7.38
CA PHE A 18 -1.21 20.03 -8.60
C PHE A 18 0.05 19.69 -9.40
N VAL A 19 1.20 19.58 -8.74
CA VAL A 19 2.47 19.16 -9.35
C VAL A 19 2.36 17.74 -9.89
N GLY A 20 1.77 16.80 -9.14
CA GLY A 20 1.52 15.44 -9.60
C GLY A 20 0.65 15.40 -10.87
N GLY A 21 -0.47 16.15 -10.88
CA GLY A 21 -1.34 16.25 -12.05
C GLY A 21 -0.68 16.91 -13.25
N TYR A 22 0.09 17.98 -13.02
CA TYR A 22 0.84 18.68 -14.06
C TYR A 22 1.91 17.78 -14.70
N LEU A 23 2.64 17.01 -13.90
CA LEU A 23 3.60 16.03 -14.41
C LEU A 23 2.91 14.91 -15.18
N ALA A 24 1.80 14.38 -14.66
CA ALA A 24 1.02 13.32 -15.32
C ALA A 24 0.52 13.74 -16.70
N LEU A 25 0.13 15.01 -16.89
CA LEU A 25 -0.31 15.54 -18.20
C LEU A 25 0.82 15.69 -19.22
N ARG A 26 2.07 15.82 -18.77
CA ARG A 26 3.24 16.03 -19.64
C ARG A 26 3.99 14.74 -19.97
N LEU A 27 3.74 13.67 -19.22
CA LEU A 27 4.36 12.38 -19.47
C LEU A 27 3.64 11.67 -20.62
N PRO A 28 4.35 11.29 -21.70
CA PRO A 28 3.74 10.48 -22.75
C PRO A 28 3.37 9.11 -22.19
N ILE A 29 2.26 8.55 -22.69
CA ILE A 29 1.88 7.17 -22.38
C ILE A 29 2.99 6.26 -22.93
N ARG A 30 3.69 5.58 -22.03
CA ARG A 30 4.80 4.70 -22.42
C ARG A 30 4.24 3.44 -23.08
N ASP A 31 4.77 3.10 -24.25
CA ASP A 31 4.41 1.88 -24.95
C ASP A 31 4.77 0.63 -24.13
N ASN A 32 4.03 -0.44 -24.35
CA ASN A 32 4.31 -1.74 -23.75
C ASN A 32 5.74 -2.18 -24.11
N PRO A 33 6.48 -2.82 -23.18
CA PRO A 33 7.89 -3.16 -23.41
C PRO A 33 8.06 -4.21 -24.52
N VAL A 34 6.99 -4.94 -24.86
CA VAL A 34 6.96 -5.97 -25.90
C VAL A 34 5.67 -5.89 -26.70
N LYS A 35 5.73 -6.34 -27.95
CA LYS A 35 4.53 -6.54 -28.78
C LYS A 35 3.66 -7.63 -28.15
N THR A 36 2.42 -7.28 -27.84
CA THR A 36 1.44 -8.22 -27.29
C THR A 36 0.68 -8.90 -28.43
N ASN A 37 0.39 -10.19 -28.28
CA ASN A 37 -0.50 -10.89 -29.20
C ASN A 37 -1.96 -10.44 -28.99
N GLN A 38 -2.77 -10.43 -30.06
CA GLN A 38 -4.18 -10.00 -29.99
C GLN A 38 -5.08 -11.01 -29.28
N ILE A 39 -4.70 -12.30 -29.33
CA ILE A 39 -5.43 -13.37 -28.65
C ILE A 39 -4.76 -13.61 -27.30
N PRO A 40 -5.49 -13.46 -26.17
CA PRO A 40 -4.96 -13.76 -24.85
C PRO A 40 -4.56 -15.23 -24.75
N ARG A 41 -3.33 -15.50 -24.32
CA ARG A 41 -2.89 -16.88 -24.02
C ARG A 41 -3.68 -17.39 -22.80
N HIS A 42 -3.99 -18.68 -22.80
CA HIS A 42 -4.58 -19.34 -21.65
C HIS A 42 -3.57 -19.39 -20.49
N VAL A 43 -4.00 -18.98 -19.29
CA VAL A 43 -3.17 -18.99 -18.07
C VAL A 43 -3.21 -20.40 -17.46
N PRO A 44 -2.07 -21.09 -17.27
CA PRO A 44 -2.05 -22.40 -16.65
C PRO A 44 -2.45 -22.31 -15.16
N PRO A 45 -2.91 -23.41 -14.55
CA PRO A 45 -3.15 -23.44 -13.11
C PRO A 45 -1.83 -23.18 -12.36
N PRO A 46 -1.78 -22.17 -11.47
CA PRO A 46 -0.53 -21.79 -10.82
C PRO A 46 -0.11 -22.86 -9.78
N PRO A 47 1.20 -23.09 -9.60
CA PRO A 47 1.68 -23.88 -8.47
C PRO A 47 1.30 -23.22 -7.15
N LEU A 48 1.26 -24.00 -6.05
CA LEU A 48 0.82 -23.51 -4.74
C LEU A 48 1.54 -22.23 -4.29
N ALA A 49 2.85 -22.13 -4.54
CA ALA A 49 3.66 -20.95 -4.21
C ALA A 49 3.25 -19.68 -4.99
N ALA A 50 2.67 -19.83 -6.18
CA ALA A 50 2.20 -18.72 -7.01
C ALA A 50 0.68 -18.51 -6.90
N HIS A 51 0.00 -19.21 -5.98
CA HIS A 51 -1.44 -19.10 -5.85
C HIS A 51 -1.84 -17.65 -5.49
N PRO A 52 -2.75 -17.00 -6.25
CA PRO A 52 -3.04 -15.57 -6.12
C PRO A 52 -3.45 -15.13 -4.71
N THR A 53 -4.26 -15.95 -4.02
CA THR A 53 -4.68 -15.64 -2.64
C THR A 53 -3.55 -15.79 -1.64
N LEU A 54 -2.68 -16.80 -1.81
CA LEU A 54 -1.53 -17.02 -0.93
C LEU A 54 -0.58 -15.83 -1.04
N LEU A 55 -0.26 -15.39 -2.26
CA LEU A 55 0.56 -14.22 -2.50
C LEU A 55 -0.07 -12.93 -1.96
N LEU A 56 -1.41 -12.78 -2.06
CA LEU A 56 -2.11 -11.62 -1.51
C LEU A 56 -1.91 -11.47 -0.01
N PHE A 57 -2.16 -12.53 0.76
CA PHE A 57 -1.99 -12.49 2.21
C PHE A 57 -0.50 -12.42 2.58
N ALA A 58 0.34 -13.26 1.98
CA ALA A 58 1.77 -13.27 2.27
C ALA A 58 2.44 -11.90 2.05
N ALA A 59 2.05 -11.16 1.01
CA ALA A 59 2.63 -9.86 0.68
C ALA A 59 2.48 -8.81 1.79
N GLY A 60 1.39 -8.88 2.57
CA GLY A 60 1.08 -7.85 3.56
C GLY A 60 1.71 -8.08 4.93
N ILE A 61 2.14 -9.32 5.23
CA ILE A 61 2.65 -9.70 6.55
C ILE A 61 3.93 -8.94 6.90
N LEU A 62 4.89 -8.92 5.97
CA LEU A 62 6.22 -8.35 6.24
C LEU A 62 6.17 -6.81 6.39
N PRO A 63 5.55 -6.04 5.47
CA PRO A 63 5.42 -4.61 5.64
C PRO A 63 4.57 -4.23 6.87
N PHE A 64 3.52 -5.00 7.18
CA PHE A 64 2.72 -4.80 8.40
C PHE A 64 3.58 -5.00 9.66
N GLY A 65 4.39 -6.06 9.71
CA GLY A 65 5.30 -6.34 10.83
C GLY A 65 6.27 -5.18 11.08
N THR A 66 6.79 -4.56 10.02
CA THR A 66 7.68 -3.40 10.13
C THR A 66 6.98 -2.18 10.73
N MET A 67 5.74 -1.89 10.34
CA MET A 67 4.99 -0.73 10.83
C MET A 67 4.23 -0.98 12.14
N PHE A 68 4.16 -2.22 12.63
CA PHE A 68 3.26 -2.63 13.72
C PHE A 68 3.44 -1.81 15.01
N ILE A 69 4.69 -1.64 15.46
CA ILE A 69 4.99 -0.91 16.69
C ILE A 69 4.63 0.56 16.56
N GLU A 70 4.96 1.18 15.42
CA GLU A 70 4.61 2.58 15.16
C GLU A 70 3.11 2.79 15.03
N LEU A 71 2.41 1.81 14.45
CA LEU A 71 0.96 1.83 14.38
C LEU A 71 0.33 1.78 15.77
N TYR A 72 0.84 0.93 16.67
CA TYR A 72 0.40 0.90 18.07
C TYR A 72 0.58 2.25 18.75
N PHE A 73 1.77 2.85 18.62
CA PHE A 73 2.04 4.16 19.21
C PHE A 73 1.17 5.27 18.62
N ALA A 74 0.96 5.27 17.30
CA ALA A 74 0.09 6.22 16.62
C ALA A 74 -1.35 6.11 17.11
N MET A 75 -1.90 4.89 17.20
CA MET A 75 -3.26 4.66 17.68
C MET A 75 -3.42 5.00 19.16
N THR A 76 -2.44 4.63 19.99
CA THR A 76 -2.40 4.97 21.42
C THR A 76 -2.34 6.49 21.60
N SER A 77 -1.56 7.20 20.80
CA SER A 77 -1.50 8.66 20.84
C SER A 77 -2.82 9.32 20.41
N LEU A 78 -3.42 8.84 19.32
CA LEU A 78 -4.66 9.40 18.77
C LEU A 78 -5.87 9.17 19.69
N TRP A 79 -6.01 7.99 20.27
CA TRP A 79 -7.23 7.61 21.01
C TRP A 79 -7.12 7.78 22.52
N LEU A 80 -5.93 7.59 23.09
CA LEU A 80 -5.71 7.70 24.54
C LEU A 80 -5.01 9.01 24.92
N GLY A 81 -4.60 9.83 23.94
CA GLY A 81 -4.02 11.15 24.18
C GLY A 81 -2.58 11.12 24.70
N TYR A 82 -1.89 9.98 24.64
CA TYR A 82 -0.49 9.90 25.03
C TYR A 82 0.40 10.66 24.04
N PHE A 83 1.28 11.51 24.55
CA PHE A 83 2.23 12.25 23.72
C PHE A 83 3.30 11.33 23.15
N TYR A 84 3.31 11.15 21.83
CA TYR A 84 4.35 10.43 21.12
C TYR A 84 5.44 11.40 20.65
N TYR A 85 6.62 11.37 21.27
CA TYR A 85 7.70 12.34 21.01
C TYR A 85 8.60 11.97 19.82
N LEU A 86 8.56 10.71 19.35
CA LEU A 86 9.50 10.17 18.36
C LEU A 86 8.98 10.28 16.92
N PHE A 87 8.39 11.42 16.53
CA PHE A 87 7.84 11.60 15.17
C PHE A 87 8.86 11.34 14.04
N GLY A 88 10.14 11.64 14.26
CA GLY A 88 11.20 11.32 13.29
C GLY A 88 11.42 9.82 13.10
N PHE A 89 11.18 9.02 14.13
CA PHE A 89 11.28 7.56 14.06
C PHE A 89 10.11 6.97 13.26
N VAL A 90 8.89 7.45 13.47
CA VAL A 90 7.72 7.10 12.64
C VAL A 90 7.98 7.37 11.17
N PHE A 91 8.59 8.51 10.84
CA PHE A 91 8.92 8.84 9.46
C PHE A 91 9.94 7.84 8.86
N LEU A 92 10.98 7.50 9.61
CA LEU A 92 11.99 6.52 9.18
C LEU A 92 11.37 5.14 8.95
N ILE A 93 10.59 4.64 9.90
CA ILE A 93 9.91 3.35 9.78
C ILE A 93 8.89 3.39 8.64
N GLY A 94 8.15 4.49 8.47
CA GLY A 94 7.25 4.68 7.33
C GLY A 94 7.97 4.58 5.99
N ALA A 95 9.13 5.24 5.84
CA ALA A 95 9.95 5.12 4.64
C ALA A 95 10.47 3.70 4.42
N LEU A 96 10.91 3.01 5.48
CA LEU A 96 11.35 1.62 5.42
C LEU A 96 10.21 0.69 4.99
N THR A 97 9.01 0.88 5.53
CA THR A 97 7.81 0.11 5.14
C THR A 97 7.47 0.31 3.66
N LEU A 98 7.63 1.53 3.11
CA LEU A 98 7.42 1.78 1.69
C LEU A 98 8.43 1.02 0.82
N VAL A 99 9.71 0.99 1.21
CA VAL A 99 10.75 0.22 0.50
C VAL A 99 10.45 -1.27 0.54
N ILE A 100 10.15 -1.81 1.73
CA ILE A 100 9.79 -3.21 1.91
C ILE A 100 8.55 -3.58 1.07
N ASN A 101 7.52 -2.74 1.08
CA ASN A 101 6.32 -2.97 0.29
C ASN A 101 6.63 -2.97 -1.22
N ALA A 102 7.53 -2.09 -1.67
CA ALA A 102 7.99 -2.07 -3.06
C ALA A 102 8.72 -3.37 -3.43
N GLU A 103 9.64 -3.85 -2.58
CA GLU A 103 10.40 -5.09 -2.77
C GLU A 103 9.48 -6.33 -2.82
N ILE A 104 8.57 -6.45 -1.86
CA ILE A 104 7.63 -7.57 -1.79
C ILE A 104 6.69 -7.59 -3.00
N SER A 105 6.21 -6.43 -3.45
CA SER A 105 5.37 -6.35 -4.63
C SER A 105 6.11 -6.79 -5.91
N VAL A 106 7.38 -6.39 -6.06
CA VAL A 106 8.26 -6.84 -7.15
C VAL A 106 8.47 -8.35 -7.09
N LEU A 107 8.78 -8.89 -5.92
CA LEU A 107 8.99 -10.33 -5.72
C LEU A 107 7.73 -11.14 -6.07
N CYS A 108 6.56 -10.73 -5.59
CA CYS A 108 5.30 -11.40 -5.92
C CYS A 108 4.97 -11.31 -7.40
N THR A 109 5.24 -10.17 -8.04
CA THR A 109 5.07 -10.00 -9.48
C THR A 109 6.01 -10.92 -10.26
N TYR A 110 7.27 -11.07 -9.83
CA TYR A 110 8.20 -12.03 -10.41
C TYR A 110 7.69 -13.47 -10.31
N VAL A 111 7.27 -13.91 -9.12
CA VAL A 111 6.72 -15.27 -8.93
C VAL A 111 5.49 -15.52 -9.80
N GLN A 112 4.60 -14.52 -9.94
CA GLN A 112 3.43 -14.62 -10.81
C GLN A 112 3.83 -14.78 -12.28
N LEU A 113 4.81 -13.99 -12.76
CA LEU A 113 5.31 -14.09 -14.13
C LEU A 113 6.00 -15.43 -14.40
N CYS A 114 6.73 -15.98 -13.42
CA CYS A 114 7.32 -17.33 -13.52
C CYS A 114 6.25 -18.44 -13.61
N ALA A 115 5.04 -18.21 -13.11
CA ALA A 115 3.89 -19.10 -13.25
C ALA A 115 3.13 -18.91 -14.58
N GLU A 116 3.72 -18.17 -15.54
CA GLU A 116 3.13 -17.81 -16.83
C GLU A 116 1.83 -16.98 -16.74
N ASP A 117 1.55 -16.37 -15.58
CA ASP A 117 0.43 -15.46 -15.42
C ASP A 117 0.85 -14.02 -15.73
N TYR A 118 0.34 -13.50 -16.84
CA TYR A 118 0.62 -12.15 -17.33
C TYR A 118 -0.29 -11.08 -16.70
N GLN A 119 -1.30 -11.44 -15.89
CA GLN A 119 -2.24 -10.50 -15.28
C GLN A 119 -1.68 -9.82 -14.02
N TRP A 120 -0.50 -9.21 -14.13
CA TRP A 120 0.23 -8.62 -13.01
C TRP A 120 -0.27 -7.22 -12.61
N TRP A 121 -0.91 -6.48 -13.52
CA TRP A 121 -1.25 -5.07 -13.32
C TRP A 121 -2.10 -4.83 -12.06
N TRP A 122 -3.31 -5.40 -12.00
CA TRP A 122 -4.18 -5.23 -10.82
C TRP A 122 -3.77 -6.11 -9.65
N SER A 123 -3.09 -7.22 -9.92
CA SER A 123 -2.59 -8.12 -8.88
C SER A 123 -1.46 -7.49 -8.06
N SER A 124 -0.54 -6.76 -8.70
CA SER A 124 0.51 -5.99 -8.00
C SER A 124 -0.06 -4.89 -7.09
N PHE A 125 -1.09 -4.17 -7.58
CA PHE A 125 -1.81 -3.17 -6.77
C PHE A 125 -2.49 -3.80 -5.55
N ARG A 126 -3.27 -4.88 -5.73
CA ARG A 126 -3.96 -5.57 -4.62
C ARG A 126 -2.97 -6.17 -3.61
N ARG A 127 -1.84 -6.72 -4.07
CA ARG A 127 -0.79 -7.28 -3.22
C ARG A 127 -0.07 -6.20 -2.43
N GLY A 128 0.29 -5.07 -3.03
CA GLY A 128 0.85 -3.93 -2.29
C GLY A 128 -0.14 -3.35 -1.27
N GLY A 129 -1.44 -3.33 -1.60
CA GLY A 129 -2.49 -2.86 -0.68
C GLY A 129 -2.81 -3.82 0.47
N SER A 130 -2.37 -5.08 0.45
CA SER A 130 -2.85 -6.10 1.41
C SER A 130 -2.46 -5.83 2.86
N VAL A 131 -1.45 -4.98 3.10
CA VAL A 131 -1.09 -4.42 4.43
C VAL A 131 -2.31 -3.81 5.13
N ALA A 132 -3.23 -3.20 4.38
CA ALA A 132 -4.44 -2.59 4.95
C ALA A 132 -5.39 -3.62 5.59
N ILE A 133 -5.36 -4.89 5.14
CA ILE A 133 -6.15 -5.96 5.76
C ILE A 133 -5.66 -6.21 7.19
N TYR A 134 -4.32 -6.30 7.37
CA TYR A 134 -3.71 -6.49 8.67
C TYR A 134 -3.93 -5.29 9.59
N PHE A 135 -3.83 -4.07 9.04
CA PHE A 135 -4.20 -2.85 9.78
C PHE A 135 -5.68 -2.88 10.20
N ALA A 136 -6.62 -3.26 9.32
CA ALA A 136 -8.04 -3.35 9.69
C ALA A 136 -8.29 -4.36 10.83
N ILE A 137 -7.67 -5.54 10.77
CA ILE A 137 -7.76 -6.55 11.83
C ILE A 137 -7.20 -5.99 13.15
N TYR A 138 -6.05 -5.33 13.08
CA TYR A 138 -5.44 -4.71 14.26
C TYR A 138 -6.33 -3.61 14.86
N ALA A 139 -6.92 -2.75 14.02
CA ALA A 139 -7.80 -1.70 14.47
C ALA A 139 -9.08 -2.24 15.12
N LEU A 140 -9.63 -3.36 14.62
CA LEU A 140 -10.73 -4.05 15.30
C LEU A 140 -10.29 -4.64 16.65
N GLY A 141 -9.12 -5.27 16.70
CA GLY A 141 -8.56 -5.78 17.96
C GLY A 141 -8.34 -4.67 18.99
N PHE A 142 -7.85 -3.51 18.57
CA PHE A 142 -7.63 -2.34 19.43
C PHE A 142 -8.94 -1.79 20.00
N LEU A 143 -10.00 -1.74 19.19
CA LEU A 143 -11.35 -1.35 19.63
C LEU A 143 -11.88 -2.28 20.73
N LEU A 144 -11.76 -3.59 20.53
CA LEU A 144 -12.32 -4.61 21.42
C LEU A 144 -11.52 -4.81 22.71
N SER A 145 -10.21 -4.57 22.69
CA SER A 145 -9.33 -4.84 23.84
C SER A 145 -9.03 -3.57 24.64
N THR A 146 -8.55 -2.53 23.96
CA THR A 146 -7.98 -1.34 24.60
C THR A 146 -9.05 -0.28 24.83
N LEU A 147 -10.00 -0.17 23.90
CA LEU A 147 -11.10 0.79 23.93
C LEU A 147 -12.42 0.16 24.42
N ALA A 148 -12.36 -0.99 25.09
CA ALA A 148 -13.52 -1.71 25.60
C ALA A 148 -14.37 -0.89 26.60
N THR A 149 -13.75 0.10 27.25
CA THR A 149 -14.40 1.02 28.20
C THR A 149 -15.08 2.23 27.53
N LEU A 150 -15.06 2.33 26.19
CA LEU A 150 -15.83 3.34 25.47
C LEU A 150 -17.33 3.04 25.57
N ASP A 151 -18.00 3.68 26.52
CA ASP A 151 -19.45 3.63 26.64
C ASP A 151 -20.11 4.63 25.68
N GLY A 152 -20.91 4.10 24.76
CA GLY A 152 -21.80 4.87 23.90
C GLY A 152 -21.60 4.64 22.40
N PHE A 153 -22.69 4.82 21.65
CA PHE A 153 -22.70 4.64 20.20
C PHE A 153 -21.82 5.65 19.46
N LEU A 154 -21.85 6.92 19.87
CA LEU A 154 -21.18 8.01 19.15
C LEU A 154 -19.64 7.89 19.14
N PRO A 155 -18.95 7.61 20.27
CA PRO A 155 -17.50 7.40 20.27
C PRO A 155 -17.07 6.22 19.39
N VAL A 156 -17.82 5.10 19.42
CA VAL A 156 -17.55 3.92 18.59
C VAL A 156 -17.73 4.23 17.12
N LEU A 157 -18.80 4.95 16.74
CA LEU A 157 -19.02 5.37 15.36
C LEU A 157 -17.88 6.26 14.86
N ILE A 158 -17.47 7.24 15.66
CA ILE A 158 -16.35 8.13 15.34
C ILE A 158 -15.07 7.31 15.11
N TYR A 159 -14.77 6.37 16.01
CA TYR A 159 -13.63 5.46 15.87
C TYR A 159 -13.65 4.71 14.54
N VAL A 160 -14.76 4.05 14.24
CA VAL A 160 -14.91 3.24 13.02
C VAL A 160 -14.75 4.11 11.77
N CYS A 161 -15.32 5.32 11.74
CA CYS A 161 -15.18 6.23 10.61
C CYS A 161 -13.71 6.64 10.40
N TYR A 162 -13.02 7.08 11.44
CA TYR A 162 -11.61 7.48 11.34
C TYR A 162 -10.70 6.32 10.94
N MET A 163 -10.89 5.14 11.52
CA MET A 163 -10.10 3.97 11.18
C MET A 163 -10.37 3.47 9.75
N THR A 164 -11.61 3.55 9.28
CA THR A 164 -11.95 3.21 7.89
C THR A 164 -11.25 4.13 6.90
N ILE A 165 -11.21 5.43 7.18
CA ILE A 165 -10.48 6.40 6.36
C ILE A 165 -8.96 6.10 6.38
N ALA A 166 -8.40 5.79 7.55
CA ALA A 166 -6.97 5.47 7.68
C ALA A 166 -6.59 4.18 6.93
N VAL A 167 -7.38 3.12 7.07
CA VAL A 167 -7.18 1.82 6.41
C VAL A 167 -7.30 1.96 4.90
N THR A 168 -8.35 2.63 4.41
CA THR A 168 -8.54 2.85 2.96
C THR A 168 -7.44 3.72 2.36
N SER A 169 -7.01 4.77 3.06
CA SER A 169 -5.87 5.60 2.63
C SER A 169 -4.58 4.78 2.54
N THR A 170 -4.33 3.90 3.52
CA THR A 170 -3.17 3.00 3.53
C THR A 170 -3.23 2.00 2.37
N TYR A 171 -4.43 1.47 2.07
CA TYR A 171 -4.64 0.56 0.93
C TYR A 171 -4.24 1.20 -0.40
N PHE A 172 -4.71 2.42 -0.66
CA PHE A 172 -4.38 3.14 -1.89
C PHE A 172 -2.91 3.55 -1.96
N ALA A 173 -2.33 4.03 -0.85
CA ALA A 173 -0.94 4.43 -0.79
C ALA A 173 0.01 3.24 -1.04
N MET A 174 -0.15 2.15 -0.30
CA MET A 174 0.69 0.96 -0.44
C MET A 174 0.42 0.23 -1.77
N GLY A 175 -0.83 0.22 -2.23
CA GLY A 175 -1.19 -0.31 -3.55
C GLY A 175 -0.51 0.44 -4.70
N MET A 176 -0.46 1.77 -4.64
CA MET A 176 0.21 2.59 -5.66
C MET A 176 1.73 2.36 -5.67
N VAL A 177 2.35 2.27 -4.48
CA VAL A 177 3.78 1.96 -4.35
C VAL A 177 4.09 0.59 -4.96
N GLY A 178 3.28 -0.42 -4.66
CA GLY A 178 3.46 -1.77 -5.22
C GLY A 178 3.23 -1.83 -6.74
N PHE A 179 2.25 -1.08 -7.24
CA PHE A 179 1.98 -0.99 -8.68
C PHE A 179 3.14 -0.31 -9.42
N THR A 180 3.61 0.84 -8.93
CA THR A 180 4.69 1.59 -9.57
C THR A 180 6.02 0.83 -9.55
N SER A 181 6.36 0.16 -8.45
CA SER A 181 7.56 -0.68 -8.37
C SER A 181 7.50 -1.87 -9.32
N SER A 182 6.36 -2.58 -9.36
CA SER A 182 6.14 -3.71 -10.27
C SER A 182 6.15 -3.27 -11.73
N TRP A 183 5.55 -2.11 -12.05
CA TRP A 183 5.58 -1.54 -13.40
C TRP A 183 7.00 -1.23 -13.85
N ALA A 184 7.80 -0.56 -13.01
CA ALA A 184 9.20 -0.27 -13.31
C ALA A 184 10.01 -1.55 -13.51
N PHE A 185 9.78 -2.56 -12.68
CA PHE A 185 10.42 -3.88 -12.77
C PHE A 185 10.08 -4.58 -14.10
N VAL A 186 8.81 -4.71 -14.46
CA VAL A 186 8.38 -5.36 -15.72
C VAL A 186 9.03 -4.67 -16.93
N HIS A 187 9.02 -3.35 -16.98
CA HIS A 187 9.68 -2.61 -18.06
C HIS A 187 11.21 -2.83 -18.09
N ALA A 188 11.86 -2.99 -16.94
CA ALA A 188 13.29 -3.27 -16.87
C ALA A 188 13.64 -4.66 -17.42
N ILE A 189 12.89 -5.71 -17.04
CA ILE A 189 13.19 -7.08 -17.47
C ILE A 189 12.89 -7.26 -18.96
N PHE A 190 11.70 -6.85 -19.40
CA PHE A 190 11.28 -7.04 -20.79
C PHE A 190 11.97 -6.06 -21.75
N GLY A 191 12.42 -4.90 -21.27
CA GLY A 191 13.24 -3.98 -22.07
C GLY A 191 14.70 -4.42 -22.23
N ALA A 192 15.22 -5.26 -21.32
CA ALA A 192 16.58 -5.80 -21.40
C ALA A 192 16.71 -6.97 -22.39
N ILE A 193 15.60 -7.65 -22.69
CA ILE A 193 15.57 -8.72 -23.68
C ILE A 193 15.66 -8.06 -25.06
N LYS A 194 16.87 -8.07 -25.66
CA LYS A 194 17.04 -7.71 -27.07
C LYS A 194 16.16 -8.62 -27.90
N SER A 195 15.25 -8.02 -28.67
CA SER A 195 14.57 -8.69 -29.76
C SER A 195 15.59 -8.97 -30.87
N ASP A 196 16.21 -10.15 -30.83
CA ASP A 196 16.72 -10.78 -32.06
C ASP A 196 15.53 -11.20 -32.96
#